data_AF-A0AAU3YHC4-F1
#
_entry.id   AF-A0AAU3YHC4-F1
#
_cell.length_a   1.000
_cell.length_b   1.000
_cell.length_c   1.000
_cell.angle_alpha   90.00
_cell.angle_beta   90.00
_cell.angle_gamma   90.00
#
_symmetry.space_group_name_H-M   'P 1'
#
loop_
_entity.id
_entity.type
_entity.pdbx_description
1 polymer ?
#
loop_
_entity_poly.entity_id
_entity_poly.type
_entity_poly.pdbx_seq_one_letter_code
_entity_poly.pdbx_strand_id
1 'polypeptide(L)'
;MPPDKVAKYADGLCYSDLVAGYYLGAPDELLATISDYSAWFFAWDDRHDRDVIHGRAEAWGWLVAQLHAATEAPELHLDHADPLVAGFADCLQRFYGSLSHTWNVRFARHFHPVIDAYDEEFRNRTTGTVPGVDAYIELRRQTFAHWIWIDLLEATAQYELPAWVRKTPAFMRAALAVQDFSAWYNDLCSLPKELAGNEFHNLGISLIEHEGLSVPEAAAEVRRRVLVCVDDFLEAEIEVGNIADGVETLGEKGKDLSVAMRSCLENMRNWFSSVYWFHHESGRYQVDDWEDRSNPPYVSDEPVGADGVPGAGRVPRQAPHRIPDRIPEQAGECA
;
A
#
# COMPACT_ATOMS: atom_id res chain seq x y z
N MET A 1 2.51 -16.62 -6.54
CA MET A 1 3.72 -16.88 -7.34
C MET A 1 3.94 -18.39 -7.47
N PRO A 2 4.38 -18.89 -8.63
CA PRO A 2 4.83 -20.27 -8.79
C PRO A 2 6.04 -20.62 -7.88
N PRO A 3 6.23 -21.89 -7.48
CA PRO A 3 7.29 -22.29 -6.55
C PRO A 3 8.72 -21.92 -6.98
N ASP A 4 9.02 -21.98 -8.28
CA ASP A 4 10.31 -21.58 -8.85
C ASP A 4 10.58 -20.08 -8.71
N LYS A 5 9.54 -19.24 -8.89
CA LYS A 5 9.63 -17.81 -8.63
C LYS A 5 9.79 -17.50 -7.14
N VAL A 6 9.06 -18.22 -6.27
CA VAL A 6 9.24 -18.08 -4.82
C VAL A 6 10.68 -18.37 -4.43
N ALA A 7 11.23 -19.52 -4.85
CA ALA A 7 12.59 -19.92 -4.53
C ALA A 7 13.66 -18.95 -5.04
N LYS A 8 13.38 -18.21 -6.12
CA LYS A 8 14.32 -17.29 -6.74
C LYS A 8 14.19 -15.84 -6.23
N TYR A 9 12.98 -15.37 -5.97
CA TYR A 9 12.71 -13.95 -5.78
C TYR A 9 12.17 -13.60 -4.39
N ALA A 10 11.50 -14.51 -3.68
CA ALA A 10 10.74 -14.14 -2.48
C ALA A 10 11.57 -13.42 -1.42
N ASP A 11 12.73 -13.97 -1.04
CA ASP A 11 13.61 -13.35 -0.04
C ASP A 11 14.14 -12.00 -0.52
N GLY A 12 14.52 -11.90 -1.80
CA GLY A 12 15.02 -10.66 -2.40
C GLY A 12 13.94 -9.59 -2.60
N LEU A 13 12.66 -9.91 -2.42
CA LEU A 13 11.58 -8.93 -2.43
C LEU A 13 11.43 -8.22 -1.09
N CYS A 14 12.01 -8.75 0.00
CA CYS A 14 12.10 -8.10 1.32
C CYS A 14 10.75 -7.70 1.95
N TYR A 15 9.66 -8.40 1.63
CA TYR A 15 8.33 -8.09 2.16
C TYR A 15 8.24 -8.32 3.68
N SER A 16 8.90 -9.36 4.18
CA SER A 16 9.01 -9.62 5.63
C SER A 16 9.84 -8.56 6.35
N ASP A 17 10.91 -8.09 5.72
CA ASP A 17 11.86 -7.13 6.29
C ASP A 17 11.16 -5.78 6.51
N LEU A 18 10.36 -5.35 5.53
CA LEU A 18 9.50 -4.17 5.63
C LEU A 18 8.59 -4.23 6.87
N VAL A 19 7.89 -5.35 7.06
CA VAL A 19 6.95 -5.53 8.19
C VAL A 19 7.69 -5.63 9.53
N ALA A 20 8.79 -6.40 9.57
CA ALA A 20 9.60 -6.58 10.77
C ALA A 20 10.29 -5.28 11.21
N GLY A 21 10.60 -4.38 10.28
CA GLY A 21 11.09 -3.04 10.57
C GLY A 21 10.00 -2.06 11.02
N TYR A 22 8.71 -2.42 10.94
CA TYR A 22 7.59 -1.55 11.29
C TYR A 22 6.97 -1.87 12.65
N TYR A 23 6.46 -3.08 12.81
CA TYR A 23 5.63 -3.45 13.96
C TYR A 23 6.48 -4.02 15.10
N LEU A 24 7.42 -3.21 15.60
CA LEU A 24 8.28 -3.62 16.72
C LEU A 24 7.46 -3.83 17.99
N GLY A 25 7.75 -4.95 18.66
CA GLY A 25 7.03 -5.38 19.85
C GLY A 25 5.78 -6.22 19.58
N ALA A 26 5.43 -6.47 18.30
CA ALA A 26 4.34 -7.38 17.97
C ALA A 26 4.66 -8.82 18.46
N PRO A 27 3.67 -9.56 18.99
CA PRO A 27 3.82 -11.00 19.21
C PRO A 27 4.19 -11.73 17.90
N ASP A 28 5.04 -12.76 17.98
CA ASP A 28 5.56 -13.47 16.80
C ASP A 28 4.45 -13.95 15.84
N GLU A 29 3.36 -14.52 16.37
CA GLU A 29 2.22 -14.98 15.56
C GLU A 29 1.50 -13.83 14.84
N LEU A 30 1.39 -12.67 15.49
CA LEU A 30 0.81 -11.48 14.88
C LEU A 30 1.75 -10.94 13.80
N LEU A 31 3.05 -10.84 14.08
CA LEU A 31 4.03 -10.34 13.12
C LEU A 31 4.09 -11.23 11.87
N ALA A 32 4.06 -12.55 12.04
CA ALA A 32 3.95 -13.49 10.94
C ALA A 32 2.67 -13.27 10.12
N THR A 33 1.54 -13.02 10.78
CA THR A 33 0.27 -12.73 10.10
C THR A 33 0.30 -11.41 9.33
N ILE A 34 0.92 -10.36 9.88
CA ILE A 34 1.10 -9.09 9.17
C ILE A 34 2.03 -9.28 7.97
N SER A 35 3.10 -10.08 8.10
CA SER A 35 4.01 -10.40 6.99
C SER A 35 3.30 -11.17 5.88
N ASP A 36 2.50 -12.18 6.21
CA ASP A 36 1.69 -12.92 5.24
C ASP A 36 0.71 -12.00 4.50
N TYR A 37 0.02 -11.15 5.26
CA TYR A 37 -0.92 -10.16 4.72
C TYR A 37 -0.23 -9.12 3.83
N SER A 38 0.95 -8.65 4.20
CA SER A 38 1.74 -7.72 3.38
C SER A 38 2.17 -8.38 2.07
N ALA A 39 2.68 -9.61 2.13
CA ALA A 39 3.04 -10.37 0.93
C ALA A 39 1.81 -10.66 0.05
N TRP A 40 0.65 -10.96 0.66
CA TRP A 40 -0.63 -11.07 -0.04
C TRP A 40 -1.02 -9.77 -0.73
N PHE A 41 -0.87 -8.63 -0.06
CA PHE A 41 -1.22 -7.31 -0.61
C PHE A 41 -0.37 -7.00 -1.85
N PHE A 42 0.94 -7.27 -1.81
CA PHE A 42 1.80 -7.17 -3.01
C PHE A 42 1.40 -8.12 -4.12
N ALA A 43 0.98 -9.35 -3.80
CA ALA A 43 0.50 -10.31 -4.80
C ALA A 43 -0.85 -9.87 -5.41
N TRP A 44 -1.72 -9.21 -4.64
CA TRP A 44 -2.97 -8.64 -5.11
C TRP A 44 -2.73 -7.45 -6.05
N ASP A 45 -1.78 -6.57 -5.70
CA ASP A 45 -1.30 -5.47 -6.57
C ASP A 45 -0.80 -6.01 -7.92
N ASP A 46 0.03 -7.07 -7.90
CA ASP A 46 0.53 -7.72 -9.11
C ASP A 46 -0.62 -8.37 -9.92
N ARG A 47 -1.62 -8.97 -9.26
CA ARG A 47 -2.80 -9.56 -9.93
C ARG A 47 -3.66 -8.49 -10.60
N HIS A 48 -3.92 -7.38 -9.91
CA HIS A 48 -4.63 -6.21 -10.44
C HIS A 48 -3.93 -5.68 -11.69
N ASP A 49 -2.63 -5.45 -11.60
CA ASP A 49 -1.83 -4.95 -12.72
C ASP A 49 -1.94 -5.85 -13.96
N ARG A 50 -1.79 -7.17 -13.76
CA ARG A 50 -1.93 -8.14 -14.85
C ARG A 50 -3.35 -8.17 -15.41
N ASP A 51 -4.38 -8.05 -14.57
CA ASP A 51 -5.76 -8.05 -15.03
C ASP A 51 -6.08 -6.86 -15.92
N VAL A 52 -5.58 -5.68 -15.57
CA VAL A 52 -5.67 -4.49 -16.40
C VAL A 52 -4.95 -4.72 -17.73
N ILE A 53 -3.68 -5.12 -17.69
CA ILE A 53 -2.83 -5.28 -18.90
C ILE A 53 -3.40 -6.32 -19.87
N HIS A 54 -3.99 -7.39 -19.35
CA HIS A 54 -4.59 -8.45 -20.17
C HIS A 54 -6.08 -8.23 -20.46
N GLY A 55 -6.68 -7.14 -19.99
CA GLY A 55 -8.08 -6.79 -20.24
C GLY A 55 -9.08 -7.76 -19.61
N ARG A 56 -8.77 -8.29 -18.41
CA ARG A 56 -9.56 -9.32 -17.71
C ARG A 56 -10.60 -8.71 -16.77
N ALA A 57 -11.43 -7.80 -17.29
CA ALA A 57 -12.41 -7.06 -16.49
C ALA A 57 -13.43 -7.94 -15.75
N GLU A 58 -13.89 -9.05 -16.35
CA GLU A 58 -14.82 -9.98 -15.69
C GLU A 58 -14.17 -10.69 -14.50
N ALA A 59 -12.92 -11.16 -14.66
CA ALA A 59 -12.18 -11.79 -13.58
C ALA A 59 -11.86 -10.80 -12.45
N TRP A 60 -11.52 -9.56 -12.78
CA TRP A 60 -11.30 -8.49 -11.81
C TRP A 60 -12.57 -8.17 -11.01
N GLY A 61 -13.70 -7.94 -11.69
CA GLY A 61 -14.97 -7.64 -11.02
C GLY A 61 -15.46 -8.77 -10.12
N TRP A 62 -15.23 -10.03 -10.52
CA TRP A 62 -15.49 -11.18 -9.66
C TRP A 62 -14.56 -11.20 -8.44
N LEU A 63 -13.25 -10.98 -8.61
CA LEU A 63 -12.29 -10.93 -7.51
C LEU A 63 -12.66 -9.84 -6.50
N VAL A 64 -13.01 -8.63 -6.97
CA VAL A 64 -13.51 -7.53 -6.12
C VAL A 64 -14.68 -8.00 -5.25
N ALA A 65 -15.69 -8.63 -5.84
CA ALA A 65 -16.84 -9.13 -5.10
C ALA A 65 -16.45 -10.18 -4.03
N GLN A 66 -15.52 -11.09 -4.36
CA GLN A 66 -15.03 -12.10 -3.43
C GLN A 66 -14.21 -11.49 -2.28
N LEU A 67 -13.42 -10.44 -2.53
CA LEU A 67 -12.67 -9.75 -1.48
C LEU A 67 -13.59 -8.99 -0.52
N HIS A 68 -14.65 -8.34 -1.02
CA HIS A 68 -15.67 -7.76 -0.13
C HIS A 68 -16.35 -8.83 0.73
N ALA A 69 -16.72 -9.97 0.14
CA ALA A 69 -17.35 -11.07 0.87
C ALA A 69 -16.42 -11.69 1.92
N ALA A 70 -15.15 -11.90 1.58
CA ALA A 70 -14.14 -12.42 2.50
C ALA A 70 -13.78 -11.43 3.61
N THR A 71 -13.92 -10.12 3.37
CA THR A 71 -13.75 -9.09 4.42
C THR A 71 -14.81 -9.21 5.52
N GLU A 72 -16.04 -9.55 5.15
CA GLU A 72 -17.16 -9.67 6.11
C GLU A 72 -17.22 -11.03 6.81
N ALA A 73 -16.84 -12.11 6.11
CA ALA A 73 -16.93 -13.49 6.61
C ALA A 73 -15.73 -14.34 6.13
N PRO A 74 -14.52 -14.08 6.62
CA PRO A 74 -13.31 -14.78 6.17
C PRO A 74 -13.38 -16.30 6.38
N GLU A 75 -14.03 -16.78 7.43
CA GLU A 75 -14.18 -18.20 7.74
C GLU A 75 -14.88 -19.00 6.63
N LEU A 76 -15.70 -18.35 5.80
CA LEU A 76 -16.41 -18.97 4.68
C LEU A 76 -15.54 -19.10 3.41
N HIS A 77 -14.34 -18.53 3.42
CA HIS A 77 -13.49 -18.35 2.24
C HIS A 77 -12.11 -19.00 2.38
N LEU A 78 -11.82 -19.72 3.48
CA LEU A 78 -10.52 -20.35 3.73
C LEU A 78 -10.14 -21.42 2.69
N ASP A 79 -11.11 -22.17 2.18
CA ASP A 79 -10.92 -23.21 1.16
C ASP A 79 -11.33 -22.73 -0.25
N HIS A 80 -11.30 -21.42 -0.48
CA HIS A 80 -11.73 -20.85 -1.76
C HIS A 80 -10.82 -21.29 -2.92
N ALA A 81 -11.41 -21.56 -4.09
CA ALA A 81 -10.68 -22.09 -5.25
C ALA A 81 -9.64 -21.11 -5.81
N ASP A 82 -9.89 -19.81 -5.71
CA ASP A 82 -8.87 -18.79 -5.99
C ASP A 82 -7.97 -18.61 -4.75
N PRO A 83 -6.66 -18.94 -4.84
CA PRO A 83 -5.74 -18.88 -3.71
C PRO A 83 -5.51 -17.45 -3.19
N LEU A 84 -5.75 -16.42 -3.99
CA LEU A 84 -5.65 -15.04 -3.54
C LEU A 84 -6.79 -14.72 -2.56
N VAL A 85 -8.00 -15.20 -2.82
CA VAL A 85 -9.15 -15.06 -1.90
C VAL A 85 -8.94 -15.90 -0.64
N ALA A 86 -8.47 -17.15 -0.79
CA ALA A 86 -8.19 -18.03 0.35
C ALA A 86 -7.09 -17.48 1.27
N GLY A 87 -5.99 -16.98 0.69
CA GLY A 87 -4.89 -16.36 1.45
C GLY A 87 -5.31 -15.08 2.17
N PHE A 88 -6.15 -14.25 1.53
CA PHE A 88 -6.74 -13.08 2.16
C PHE A 88 -7.60 -13.44 3.37
N ALA A 89 -8.51 -14.39 3.17
CA ALA A 89 -9.43 -14.88 4.19
C ALA A 89 -8.67 -15.45 5.40
N ASP A 90 -7.60 -16.23 5.15
CA ASP A 90 -6.74 -16.75 6.22
C ASP A 90 -6.09 -15.63 7.06
N CYS A 91 -5.56 -14.59 6.41
CA CYS A 91 -4.97 -13.45 7.11
C CYS A 91 -6.02 -12.72 7.97
N LEU A 92 -7.20 -12.44 7.40
CA LEU A 92 -8.28 -11.78 8.12
C LEU A 92 -8.81 -12.61 9.31
N GLN A 93 -8.96 -13.91 9.12
CA GLN A 93 -9.39 -14.83 10.18
C GLN A 93 -8.43 -14.77 11.38
N ARG A 94 -7.12 -14.70 11.11
CA ARG A 94 -6.09 -14.55 12.16
C ARG A 94 -6.13 -13.17 12.80
N PHE A 95 -6.29 -12.09 12.03
CA PHE A 95 -6.43 -10.74 12.59
C PHE A 95 -7.67 -10.57 13.47
N TYR A 96 -8.80 -11.14 13.09
CA TYR A 96 -10.07 -10.99 13.80
C TYR A 96 -10.09 -11.71 15.16
N GLY A 97 -9.06 -12.51 15.46
CA GLY A 97 -8.80 -13.06 16.79
C GLY A 97 -7.94 -12.17 17.71
N SER A 98 -7.33 -11.10 17.20
CA SER A 98 -6.29 -10.34 17.92
C SER A 98 -6.85 -9.37 18.96
N LEU A 99 -7.97 -8.71 18.66
CA LEU A 99 -8.58 -7.67 19.50
C LEU A 99 -10.10 -7.90 19.62
N SER A 100 -10.86 -6.84 19.89
CA SER A 100 -12.30 -6.92 20.06
C SER A 100 -13.04 -6.96 18.71
N HIS A 101 -14.31 -7.38 18.76
CA HIS A 101 -15.20 -7.30 17.60
C HIS A 101 -15.36 -5.86 17.06
N THR A 102 -15.25 -4.82 17.90
CA THR A 102 -15.33 -3.42 17.43
C THR A 102 -14.10 -2.99 16.64
N TRP A 103 -12.94 -3.60 16.92
CA TRP A 103 -11.75 -3.45 16.08
C TRP A 103 -11.94 -4.16 14.74
N ASN A 104 -12.45 -5.40 14.73
CA ASN A 104 -12.71 -6.16 13.49
C ASN A 104 -13.65 -5.40 12.54
N VAL A 105 -14.77 -4.87 13.06
CA VAL A 105 -15.72 -4.05 12.28
C VAL A 105 -15.06 -2.76 11.77
N ARG A 106 -14.13 -2.17 12.53
CA ARG A 106 -13.38 -1.00 12.08
C ARG A 106 -12.42 -1.34 10.95
N PHE A 107 -11.66 -2.43 11.10
CA PHE A 107 -10.73 -2.92 10.08
C PHE A 107 -11.47 -3.22 8.77
N ALA A 108 -12.58 -3.98 8.82
CA ALA A 108 -13.42 -4.27 7.66
C ALA A 108 -13.92 -2.99 6.97
N ARG A 109 -14.44 -2.03 7.76
CA ARG A 109 -14.89 -0.73 7.25
C ARG A 109 -13.76 0.05 6.55
N HIS A 110 -12.52 -0.06 7.01
CA HIS A 110 -11.39 0.58 6.34
C HIS A 110 -10.92 -0.18 5.11
N PHE A 111 -11.14 -1.50 5.03
CA PHE A 111 -10.68 -2.31 3.90
C PHE A 111 -11.60 -2.23 2.68
N HIS A 112 -12.91 -2.06 2.86
CA HIS A 112 -13.81 -1.92 1.72
C HIS A 112 -13.46 -0.75 0.77
N PRO A 113 -13.17 0.47 1.27
CA PRO A 113 -12.68 1.55 0.42
C PRO A 113 -11.35 1.26 -0.29
N VAL A 114 -10.49 0.41 0.27
CA VAL A 114 -9.24 -0.03 -0.40
C VAL A 114 -9.59 -0.84 -1.64
N ILE A 115 -10.52 -1.79 -1.52
CA ILE A 115 -10.99 -2.61 -2.66
C ILE A 115 -11.64 -1.71 -3.72
N ASP A 116 -12.52 -0.80 -3.30
CA ASP A 116 -13.20 0.14 -4.20
C ASP A 116 -12.20 1.06 -4.95
N ALA A 117 -11.13 1.47 -4.26
CA ALA A 117 -10.09 2.31 -4.84
C ALA A 117 -9.24 1.56 -5.88
N TYR A 118 -8.93 0.28 -5.65
CA TYR A 118 -8.29 -0.57 -6.65
C TYR A 118 -9.19 -0.78 -7.89
N ASP A 119 -10.52 -0.86 -7.71
CA ASP A 119 -11.46 -0.89 -8.84
C ASP A 119 -11.47 0.43 -9.61
N GLU A 120 -11.34 1.57 -8.91
CA GLU A 120 -11.15 2.85 -9.55
C GLU A 120 -9.86 2.94 -10.36
N GLU A 121 -8.73 2.45 -9.83
CA GLU A 121 -7.48 2.37 -10.58
C GLU A 121 -7.61 1.46 -11.81
N PHE A 122 -8.31 0.34 -11.68
CA PHE A 122 -8.58 -0.57 -12.79
C PHE A 122 -9.31 0.16 -13.94
N ARG A 123 -10.36 0.92 -13.60
CA ARG A 123 -11.12 1.74 -14.56
C ARG A 123 -10.25 2.81 -15.19
N ASN A 124 -9.51 3.57 -14.37
CA ASN A 124 -8.63 4.64 -14.83
C ASN A 124 -7.58 4.13 -15.83
N ARG A 125 -6.90 3.02 -15.52
CA ARG A 125 -5.92 2.43 -16.44
C ARG A 125 -6.56 1.90 -17.72
N THR A 126 -7.75 1.32 -17.62
CA THR A 126 -8.50 0.83 -18.79
C THR A 126 -8.93 1.96 -19.72
N THR A 127 -9.24 3.15 -19.18
CA THR A 127 -9.64 4.33 -19.95
C THR A 127 -8.48 5.29 -20.26
N GLY A 128 -7.25 4.99 -19.82
CA GLY A 128 -6.09 5.87 -19.98
C GLY A 128 -6.22 7.20 -19.22
N THR A 129 -6.94 7.20 -18.10
CA THR A 129 -7.19 8.40 -17.28
C THR A 129 -6.12 8.53 -16.21
N VAL A 130 -5.42 9.67 -16.20
CA VAL A 130 -4.52 10.07 -15.12
C VAL A 130 -5.31 10.94 -14.13
N PRO A 131 -5.43 10.57 -12.85
CA PRO A 131 -6.12 11.42 -11.88
C PRO A 131 -5.43 12.78 -11.72
N GLY A 132 -6.23 13.83 -11.53
CA GLY A 132 -5.70 15.14 -11.10
C GLY A 132 -5.01 15.04 -9.74
N VAL A 133 -4.11 15.98 -9.41
CA VAL A 133 -3.22 15.88 -8.24
C VAL A 133 -3.99 15.67 -6.92
N ASP A 134 -5.02 16.47 -6.63
CA ASP A 134 -5.80 16.32 -5.39
C ASP A 134 -6.59 15.00 -5.35
N ALA A 135 -7.19 14.62 -6.49
CA ALA A 135 -7.93 13.36 -6.61
C ALA A 135 -6.99 12.15 -6.45
N TYR A 136 -5.76 12.24 -6.98
CA TYR A 136 -4.74 11.23 -6.79
C TYR A 136 -4.38 11.09 -5.31
N ILE A 137 -4.17 12.18 -4.58
CA ILE A 137 -3.83 12.12 -3.15
C ILE A 137 -4.94 11.42 -2.36
N GLU A 138 -6.20 11.72 -2.63
CA GLU A 138 -7.34 11.06 -1.97
C GLU A 138 -7.42 9.57 -2.30
N LEU A 139 -7.28 9.22 -3.58
CA LEU A 139 -7.26 7.83 -4.05
C LEU A 139 -6.09 7.05 -3.44
N ARG A 140 -4.89 7.66 -3.43
CA ARG A 140 -3.64 7.04 -2.95
C ARG A 140 -3.69 6.67 -1.48
N ARG A 141 -4.40 7.45 -0.65
CA ARG A 141 -4.63 7.10 0.76
C ARG A 141 -5.44 5.81 0.93
N GLN A 142 -6.29 5.47 -0.04
CA GLN A 142 -7.02 4.21 -0.07
C GLN A 142 -6.18 3.10 -0.71
N THR A 143 -5.53 3.34 -1.86
CA THR A 143 -4.77 2.29 -2.55
C THR A 143 -3.49 1.90 -1.82
N PHE A 144 -2.91 2.81 -1.04
CA PHE A 144 -1.83 2.49 -0.10
C PHE A 144 -2.33 1.90 1.24
N ALA A 145 -3.65 1.81 1.42
CA ALA A 145 -4.32 1.24 2.60
C ALA A 145 -3.92 1.90 3.94
N HIS A 146 -3.77 3.23 3.97
CA HIS A 146 -3.29 4.00 5.13
C HIS A 146 -3.89 3.52 6.46
N TRP A 147 -5.22 3.43 6.55
CA TRP A 147 -5.89 3.12 7.81
C TRP A 147 -5.77 1.67 8.24
N ILE A 148 -5.47 0.75 7.32
CA ILE A 148 -5.23 -0.66 7.63
C ILE A 148 -3.93 -0.82 8.41
N TRP A 149 -2.86 -0.19 7.90
CA TRP A 149 -1.57 -0.20 8.56
C TRP A 149 -1.62 0.49 9.93
N ILE A 150 -2.41 1.56 10.05
CA ILE A 150 -2.62 2.24 11.33
C ILE A 150 -3.45 1.40 12.31
N ASP A 151 -4.49 0.68 11.86
CA ASP A 151 -5.28 -0.20 12.74
C ASP A 151 -4.44 -1.35 13.33
N LEU A 152 -3.49 -1.88 12.57
CA LEU A 152 -2.60 -2.97 13.00
C LEU A 152 -1.60 -2.55 14.11
N LEU A 153 -1.39 -1.24 14.31
CA LEU A 153 -0.61 -0.73 15.44
C LEU A 153 -1.28 -1.05 16.78
N GLU A 154 -2.61 -1.00 16.84
CA GLU A 154 -3.36 -1.33 18.06
C GLU A 154 -3.24 -2.81 18.40
N ALA A 155 -3.25 -3.69 17.40
CA ALA A 155 -3.03 -5.12 17.58
C ALA A 155 -1.60 -5.42 18.04
N THR A 156 -0.62 -4.68 17.50
CA THR A 156 0.80 -4.75 17.90
C THR A 156 0.98 -4.33 19.35
N ALA A 157 0.31 -3.25 19.78
CA ALA A 157 0.29 -2.80 21.17
C ALA A 157 -0.60 -3.68 22.08
N GLN A 158 -1.30 -4.68 21.52
CA GLN A 158 -2.27 -5.54 22.20
C GLN A 158 -3.35 -4.74 22.97
N TYR A 159 -3.70 -3.56 22.45
CA TYR A 159 -4.60 -2.62 23.12
C TYR A 159 -5.41 -1.83 22.09
N GLU A 160 -6.73 -1.99 22.11
CA GLU A 160 -7.62 -1.20 21.27
C GLU A 160 -7.71 0.24 21.80
N LEU A 161 -7.18 1.20 21.05
CA LEU A 161 -7.16 2.60 21.47
C LEU A 161 -8.59 3.17 21.48
N PRO A 162 -9.01 3.86 22.57
CA PRO A 162 -10.31 4.50 22.61
C PRO A 162 -10.47 5.53 21.50
N ALA A 163 -11.67 5.64 20.94
CA ALA A 163 -11.95 6.57 19.83
C ALA A 163 -11.51 8.01 20.10
N TRP A 164 -11.58 8.48 21.35
CA TRP A 164 -11.16 9.84 21.71
C TRP A 164 -9.64 10.06 21.62
N VAL A 165 -8.82 9.01 21.68
CA VAL A 165 -7.36 9.06 21.45
C VAL A 165 -7.07 9.07 19.95
N ARG A 166 -7.52 8.02 19.25
CA ARG A 166 -7.23 7.81 17.83
C ARG A 166 -7.86 8.84 16.89
N LYS A 167 -8.84 9.62 17.38
CA LYS A 167 -9.45 10.76 16.67
C LYS A 167 -8.96 12.12 17.18
N THR A 168 -7.97 12.17 18.07
CA THR A 168 -7.33 13.46 18.38
C THR A 168 -6.66 14.02 17.12
N PRO A 169 -6.65 15.36 16.93
CA PRO A 169 -5.96 15.97 15.81
C PRO A 169 -4.49 15.54 15.71
N ALA A 170 -3.78 15.49 16.85
CA ALA A 170 -2.39 15.08 16.90
C ALA A 170 -2.17 13.64 16.40
N PHE A 171 -2.95 12.67 16.89
CA PHE A 171 -2.83 11.28 16.46
C PHE A 171 -3.17 11.11 14.97
N MET A 172 -4.23 11.76 14.49
CA MET A 172 -4.59 11.72 13.06
C MET A 172 -3.52 12.35 12.17
N ARG A 173 -2.90 13.47 12.60
CA ARG A 173 -1.79 14.08 11.86
C ARG A 173 -0.58 13.17 11.83
N ALA A 174 -0.19 12.55 12.95
CA ALA A 174 0.92 11.59 12.98
C ALA A 174 0.65 10.40 12.04
N ALA A 175 -0.55 9.83 12.11
CA ALA A 175 -0.98 8.71 11.27
C ALA A 175 -1.03 9.07 9.77
N LEU A 176 -1.54 10.25 9.42
CA LEU A 176 -1.55 10.71 8.03
C LEU A 176 -0.14 11.03 7.52
N ALA A 177 0.68 11.71 8.32
CA ALA A 177 2.02 12.11 7.94
C ALA A 177 2.91 10.89 7.62
N VAL A 178 2.89 9.87 8.48
CA VAL A 178 3.67 8.65 8.22
C VAL A 178 3.19 7.89 6.99
N GLN A 179 1.89 7.80 6.76
CA GLN A 179 1.35 7.05 5.62
C GLN A 179 1.47 7.83 4.30
N ASP A 180 1.28 9.15 4.32
CA ASP A 180 1.53 10.03 3.16
C ASP A 180 3.03 10.04 2.81
N PHE A 181 3.94 10.08 3.81
CA PHE A 181 5.37 9.85 3.58
C PHE A 181 5.60 8.53 2.85
N SER A 182 4.99 7.45 3.34
CA SER A 182 5.25 6.09 2.85
C SER A 182 4.75 5.91 1.42
N ALA A 183 3.56 6.41 1.11
CA ALA A 183 2.99 6.37 -0.23
C ALA A 183 3.77 7.24 -1.21
N TRP A 184 4.10 8.48 -0.86
CA TRP A 184 4.81 9.37 -1.78
C TRP A 184 6.29 9.04 -1.91
N TYR A 185 6.89 8.40 -0.90
CA TYR A 185 8.23 7.84 -1.04
C TYR A 185 8.22 6.61 -1.94
N ASN A 186 7.17 5.78 -1.86
CA ASN A 186 6.93 4.74 -2.86
C ASN A 186 6.82 5.36 -4.25
N ASP A 187 5.96 6.34 -4.46
CA ASP A 187 5.80 7.02 -5.75
C ASP A 187 7.14 7.54 -6.29
N LEU A 188 7.98 8.13 -5.43
CA LEU A 188 9.29 8.64 -5.84
C LEU A 188 10.24 7.53 -6.30
N CYS A 189 10.31 6.41 -5.56
CA CYS A 189 11.19 5.29 -5.85
C CYS A 189 10.65 4.37 -6.95
N SER A 190 9.33 4.28 -7.11
CA SER A 190 8.65 3.42 -8.07
C SER A 190 8.41 4.10 -9.42
N LEU A 191 8.53 5.43 -9.51
CA LEU A 191 8.32 6.18 -10.75
C LEU A 191 9.01 5.57 -11.98
N PRO A 192 10.29 5.11 -11.93
CA PRO A 192 10.93 4.48 -13.08
C PRO A 192 10.26 3.18 -13.53
N LYS A 193 9.83 2.32 -12.60
CA LYS A 193 9.12 1.07 -12.94
C LYS A 193 7.72 1.35 -13.46
N GLU A 194 7.05 2.37 -12.92
CA GLU A 194 5.66 2.68 -13.28
C GLU A 194 5.56 3.32 -14.67
N LEU A 195 6.48 4.23 -15.00
CA LEU A 195 6.61 4.76 -16.36
C LEU A 195 6.90 3.65 -17.37
N ALA A 196 7.71 2.65 -17.02
CA ALA A 196 8.00 1.51 -17.89
C ALA A 196 6.81 0.53 -18.04
N GLY A 197 6.02 0.36 -16.97
CA GLY A 197 4.85 -0.53 -16.91
C GLY A 197 3.53 0.10 -17.38
N ASN A 198 3.53 1.38 -17.78
CA ASN A 198 2.33 2.12 -18.14
C ASN A 198 1.29 2.12 -16.99
N GLU A 199 1.79 2.29 -15.77
CA GLU A 199 1.04 2.59 -14.55
C GLU A 199 1.03 4.12 -14.37
N PHE A 200 -0.13 4.70 -14.13
CA PHE A 200 -0.30 6.15 -14.07
C PHE A 200 -0.68 6.67 -12.68
N HIS A 201 -0.89 5.78 -11.71
CA HIS A 201 -1.23 6.12 -10.33
C HIS A 201 0.01 6.46 -9.50
N ASN A 202 0.65 7.58 -9.85
CA ASN A 202 1.84 8.11 -9.18
C ASN A 202 1.73 9.64 -9.04
N LEU A 203 2.06 10.20 -7.88
CA LEU A 203 1.99 11.65 -7.68
C LEU A 203 2.83 12.43 -8.70
N GLY A 204 4.02 11.92 -9.03
CA GLY A 204 4.88 12.49 -10.05
C GLY A 204 4.24 12.49 -11.44
N ILE A 205 3.53 11.42 -11.81
CA ILE A 205 2.81 11.33 -13.09
C ILE A 205 1.64 12.33 -13.13
N SER A 206 0.86 12.44 -12.05
CA SER A 206 -0.21 13.45 -11.96
C SER A 206 0.32 14.88 -12.06
N LEU A 207 1.48 15.18 -11.45
CA LEU A 207 2.13 16.49 -11.55
C LEU A 207 2.62 16.79 -12.98
N ILE A 208 3.18 15.80 -13.66
CA ILE A 208 3.62 15.94 -15.06
C ILE A 208 2.41 16.24 -15.96
N GLU A 209 1.35 15.44 -15.84
CA GLU A 209 0.18 15.54 -16.72
C GLU A 209 -0.63 16.81 -16.48
N HIS A 210 -0.89 17.16 -15.21
CA HIS A 210 -1.86 18.22 -14.88
C HIS A 210 -1.22 19.56 -14.52
N GLU A 211 0.06 19.59 -14.15
CA GLU A 211 0.78 20.82 -13.82
C GLU A 211 1.90 21.15 -14.83
N GLY A 212 2.16 20.25 -15.80
CA GLY A 212 3.13 20.47 -16.87
C GLY A 212 4.59 20.44 -16.42
N LEU A 213 4.88 19.82 -15.27
CA LEU A 213 6.24 19.66 -14.78
C LEU A 213 7.03 18.67 -15.64
N SER A 214 8.34 18.89 -15.77
CA SER A 214 9.26 17.86 -16.27
C SER A 214 9.46 16.76 -15.23
N VAL A 215 9.97 15.59 -15.65
CA VAL A 215 10.27 14.47 -14.74
C VAL A 215 11.16 14.88 -13.55
N PRO A 216 12.27 15.63 -13.74
CA PRO A 216 13.08 16.09 -12.61
C PRO A 216 12.35 17.06 -11.67
N GLU A 217 11.52 17.95 -12.22
CA GLU A 217 10.73 18.90 -11.42
C GLU A 217 9.65 18.19 -10.60
N ALA A 218 8.94 17.22 -11.20
CA ALA A 218 7.96 16.40 -10.51
C ALA A 218 8.59 15.57 -9.38
N ALA A 219 9.73 14.91 -9.65
CA ALA A 219 10.46 14.16 -8.61
C ALA A 219 10.94 15.07 -7.47
N ALA A 220 11.40 16.29 -7.78
CA ALA A 220 11.79 17.28 -6.78
C ALA A 220 10.59 17.75 -5.93
N GLU A 221 9.41 17.93 -6.54
CA GLU A 221 8.20 18.32 -5.82
C GLU A 221 7.66 17.19 -4.94
N VAL A 222 7.62 15.95 -5.43
CA VAL A 222 7.27 14.76 -4.61
C VAL A 222 8.23 14.66 -3.43
N ARG A 223 9.54 14.77 -3.66
CA ARG A 223 10.55 14.79 -2.59
C ARG A 223 10.30 15.90 -1.57
N ARG A 224 9.93 17.11 -2.01
CA ARG A 224 9.61 18.22 -1.11
C ARG A 224 8.41 17.87 -0.21
N ARG A 225 7.35 17.27 -0.77
CA ARG A 225 6.16 16.84 -0.01
C ARG A 225 6.49 15.73 0.99
N VAL A 226 7.30 14.75 0.60
CA VAL A 226 7.84 13.71 1.50
C VAL A 226 8.55 14.32 2.71
N LEU A 227 9.36 15.37 2.51
CA LEU A 227 10.04 16.05 3.62
C LEU A 227 9.07 16.79 4.55
N VAL A 228 8.02 17.41 4.00
CA VAL A 228 6.96 18.04 4.81
C VAL A 228 6.27 17.02 5.72
N CYS A 229 6.01 15.79 5.24
CA CYS A 229 5.46 14.73 6.08
C CYS A 229 6.35 14.39 7.29
N VAL A 230 7.68 14.47 7.14
CA VAL A 230 8.60 14.25 8.26
C VAL A 230 8.43 15.35 9.30
N ASP A 231 8.40 16.61 8.88
CA ASP A 231 8.22 17.76 9.79
C ASP A 231 6.86 17.68 10.50
N ASP A 232 5.77 17.43 9.77
CA ASP A 232 4.42 17.27 10.30
C ASP A 232 4.34 16.13 11.35
N PHE A 233 5.04 15.03 11.10
CA PHE A 233 5.10 13.91 12.04
C PHE A 233 5.85 14.28 13.31
N LEU A 234 7.01 14.95 13.21
CA LEU A 234 7.81 15.35 14.37
C LEU A 234 7.04 16.29 15.30
N GLU A 235 6.26 17.23 14.74
CA GLU A 235 5.39 18.09 15.53
C GLU A 235 4.24 17.31 16.19
N ALA A 236 3.57 16.45 15.43
CA ALA A 236 2.47 15.64 15.94
C ALA A 236 2.93 14.64 17.02
N GLU A 237 4.13 14.09 16.90
CA GLU A 237 4.71 13.15 17.85
C GLU A 237 4.86 13.78 19.24
N ILE A 238 5.35 15.01 19.32
CA ILE A 238 5.46 15.75 20.58
C ILE A 238 4.08 15.92 21.23
N GLU A 239 3.08 16.29 20.43
CA GLU A 239 1.71 16.47 20.94
C GLU A 239 1.09 15.16 21.43
N VAL A 240 1.24 14.06 20.68
CA VAL A 240 0.75 12.73 21.12
C VAL A 240 1.48 12.28 22.38
N GLY A 241 2.80 12.51 22.48
CA GLY A 241 3.60 12.23 23.67
C GLY A 241 3.09 12.97 24.90
N ASN A 242 2.77 14.27 24.78
CA ASN A 242 2.19 15.05 25.88
C ASN A 242 0.81 14.51 26.32
N ILE A 243 -0.01 14.03 25.37
CA ILE A 243 -1.29 13.38 25.70
C ILE A 243 -1.03 12.06 26.45
N ALA A 244 -0.07 11.25 25.98
CA ALA A 244 0.33 10.01 26.62
C ALA A 244 0.83 10.22 28.07
N ASP A 245 1.64 11.26 28.30
CA ASP A 245 2.08 11.66 29.64
C ASP A 245 0.89 12.04 30.54
N GLY A 246 -0.07 12.80 30.00
CA GLY A 246 -1.26 13.22 30.73
C GLY A 246 -2.14 12.04 31.17
N VAL A 247 -2.41 11.09 30.26
CA VAL A 247 -3.28 9.94 30.54
C VAL A 247 -2.62 8.95 31.51
N GLU A 248 -1.29 8.86 31.53
CA GLU A 248 -0.53 8.00 32.44
C GLU A 248 -0.83 8.32 33.92
N THR A 249 -1.16 9.58 34.22
CA THR A 249 -1.49 10.04 35.57
C THR A 249 -2.87 9.57 36.07
N LEU A 250 -3.71 8.98 35.19
CA LEU A 250 -5.10 8.59 35.47
C LEU A 250 -5.23 7.18 36.10
N GLY A 251 -4.20 6.71 36.79
CA GLY A 251 -4.16 5.38 37.42
C GLY A 251 -3.73 4.27 36.47
N GLU A 252 -3.92 3.02 36.87
CA GLU A 252 -3.40 1.83 36.16
C GLU A 252 -3.87 1.73 34.71
N LYS A 253 -5.18 1.89 34.47
CA LYS A 253 -5.72 1.92 33.10
C LYS A 253 -5.15 3.07 32.24
N GLY A 254 -4.81 4.19 32.87
CA GLY A 254 -4.18 5.33 32.21
C GLY A 254 -2.75 5.02 31.79
N LYS A 255 -2.02 4.24 32.60
CA LYS A 255 -0.67 3.75 32.28
C LYS A 255 -0.70 2.79 31.10
N ASP A 256 -1.59 1.79 31.11
CA ASP A 256 -1.71 0.84 30.00
C ASP A 256 -2.02 1.56 28.68
N LEU A 257 -2.92 2.55 28.72
CA LEU A 257 -3.24 3.37 27.57
C LEU A 257 -2.03 4.20 27.10
N SER A 258 -1.28 4.81 28.03
CA SER A 258 -0.06 5.56 27.70
C SER A 258 0.98 4.68 27.01
N VAL A 259 1.21 3.46 27.53
CA VAL A 259 2.12 2.48 26.92
C VAL A 259 1.67 2.12 25.50
N ALA A 260 0.38 1.83 25.30
CA ALA A 260 -0.16 1.54 23.98
C ALA A 260 -0.01 2.71 23.00
N MET A 261 -0.30 3.94 23.45
CA MET A 261 -0.13 5.15 22.64
C MET A 261 1.31 5.34 22.20
N ARG A 262 2.28 5.15 23.11
CA ARG A 262 3.71 5.25 22.80
C ARG A 262 4.16 4.15 21.84
N SER A 263 3.72 2.91 22.05
CA SER A 263 4.01 1.81 21.11
C SER A 263 3.49 2.11 19.70
N CYS A 264 2.25 2.59 19.56
CA CYS A 264 1.72 2.99 18.26
C CYS A 264 2.57 4.11 17.63
N LEU A 265 2.93 5.13 18.41
CA LEU A 265 3.68 6.29 17.92
C LEU A 265 5.13 5.93 17.52
N GLU A 266 5.80 5.10 18.31
CA GLU A 266 7.14 4.57 18.02
C GLU A 266 7.12 3.74 16.73
N ASN A 267 6.12 2.90 16.53
CA ASN A 267 6.00 2.13 15.30
C ASN A 267 5.64 3.02 14.10
N MET A 268 4.79 4.06 14.25
CA MET A 268 4.65 5.08 13.20
C MET A 268 6.01 5.71 12.83
N ARG A 269 6.87 6.03 13.82
CA ARG A 269 8.23 6.50 13.54
C ARG A 269 9.08 5.45 12.81
N ASN A 270 9.03 4.19 13.23
CA ASN A 270 9.82 3.11 12.61
C ASN A 270 9.47 2.90 11.13
N TRP A 271 8.22 3.18 10.75
CA TRP A 271 7.75 3.05 9.37
C TRP A 271 8.55 3.93 8.40
N PHE A 272 8.93 5.14 8.80
CA PHE A 272 9.77 6.02 7.97
C PHE A 272 11.05 5.33 7.52
N SER A 273 11.78 4.73 8.46
CA SER A 273 13.04 4.04 8.15
C SER A 273 12.83 2.71 7.45
N SER A 274 11.83 1.94 7.85
CA SER A 274 11.56 0.63 7.24
C SER A 274 11.15 0.78 5.78
N VAL A 275 10.24 1.72 5.48
CA VAL A 275 9.85 2.06 4.11
C VAL A 275 11.03 2.63 3.33
N TYR A 276 11.83 3.51 3.93
CA TYR A 276 13.00 4.08 3.27
C TYR A 276 13.97 2.99 2.78
N TRP A 277 14.42 2.11 3.68
CA TRP A 277 15.39 1.07 3.34
C TRP A 277 14.81 0.00 2.43
N PHE A 278 13.55 -0.39 2.64
CA PHE A 278 12.85 -1.34 1.78
C PHE A 278 12.91 -0.96 0.30
N HIS A 279 12.73 0.31 -0.05
CA HIS A 279 12.78 0.75 -1.45
C HIS A 279 14.17 0.64 -2.08
N HIS A 280 15.24 0.65 -1.28
CA HIS A 280 16.63 0.53 -1.75
C HIS A 280 17.13 -0.91 -1.72
N GLU A 281 16.53 -1.76 -0.89
CA GLU A 281 16.94 -3.16 -0.69
C GLU A 281 16.09 -4.14 -1.53
N SER A 282 14.81 -3.84 -1.73
CA SER A 282 13.88 -4.73 -2.41
C SER A 282 14.15 -4.83 -3.92
N GLY A 283 14.20 -6.06 -4.42
CA GLY A 283 14.19 -6.38 -5.85
C GLY A 283 12.93 -5.91 -6.60
N ARG A 284 11.87 -5.49 -5.88
CA ARG A 284 10.61 -4.99 -6.47
C ARG A 284 10.81 -3.71 -7.31
N TYR A 285 11.84 -2.92 -7.03
CA TYR A 285 12.05 -1.62 -7.68
C TYR A 285 13.26 -1.57 -8.62
N GLN A 286 14.01 -2.67 -8.73
CA GLN A 286 15.26 -2.74 -9.52
C GLN A 286 14.98 -2.93 -11.03
N VAL A 287 14.19 -2.02 -11.61
CA VAL A 287 13.74 -2.08 -13.02
C VAL A 287 14.90 -2.09 -14.03
N ASP A 288 16.05 -1.56 -13.65
CA ASP A 288 17.26 -1.54 -14.49
C ASP A 288 17.89 -2.92 -14.66
N ASP A 289 17.60 -3.87 -13.76
CA ASP A 289 18.09 -5.26 -13.83
C ASP A 289 17.14 -6.20 -14.60
N TRP A 290 15.97 -5.72 -15.03
CA TRP A 290 14.96 -6.55 -15.69
C TRP A 290 15.22 -6.65 -17.20
N GLU A 291 15.06 -7.85 -17.76
CA GLU A 291 15.15 -8.06 -19.22
C GLU A 291 14.05 -7.29 -19.97
N ASP A 292 12.85 -7.25 -19.41
CA ASP A 292 11.72 -6.44 -19.86
C ASP A 292 11.29 -5.50 -18.74
N ARG A 293 11.56 -4.20 -18.90
CA ARG A 293 11.22 -3.16 -17.91
C ARG A 293 9.72 -3.03 -17.64
N SER A 294 8.88 -3.50 -18.55
CA SER A 294 7.42 -3.48 -18.42
C SER A 294 6.87 -4.75 -17.74
N ASN A 295 7.71 -5.77 -17.53
CA ASN A 295 7.30 -7.05 -16.96
C ASN A 295 8.23 -7.49 -15.83
N PRO A 296 7.88 -7.19 -14.56
CA PRO A 296 8.71 -7.56 -13.43
C PRO A 296 8.88 -9.09 -13.34
N PRO A 297 10.09 -9.60 -13.09
CA PRO A 297 10.39 -11.03 -13.23
C PRO A 297 9.68 -11.92 -12.20
N TYR A 298 9.23 -11.35 -11.08
CA TYR A 298 8.48 -12.04 -10.03
C TYR A 298 6.98 -12.16 -10.35
N VAL A 299 6.44 -11.35 -11.27
CA VAL A 299 5.03 -11.36 -11.68
C VAL A 299 4.78 -12.48 -12.70
N SER A 300 3.62 -13.15 -12.63
CA SER A 300 3.25 -14.19 -13.60
C SER A 300 2.12 -13.69 -14.50
N ASP A 301 2.29 -13.79 -15.82
CA ASP A 301 1.27 -13.38 -16.80
C ASP A 301 0.14 -14.42 -16.94
N GLU A 302 0.39 -15.66 -16.54
CA GLU A 302 -0.60 -16.73 -16.56
C GLU A 302 -1.59 -16.60 -15.40
N PRO A 303 -2.92 -16.63 -15.65
CA PRO A 303 -3.91 -16.61 -14.60
C PRO A 303 -3.82 -17.89 -13.75
N VAL A 304 -3.59 -17.72 -12.45
CA VAL A 304 -3.69 -18.82 -11.49
C VAL A 304 -5.19 -19.17 -11.34
N GLY A 305 -5.56 -20.44 -11.58
CA GLY A 305 -6.93 -20.93 -11.34
C GLY A 305 -7.91 -20.81 -12.52
N ALA A 306 -7.44 -20.76 -13.77
CA ALA A 306 -8.31 -20.71 -14.97
C ALA A 306 -9.25 -21.93 -15.16
N ASP A 307 -9.10 -22.99 -14.36
CA ASP A 307 -10.02 -24.12 -14.33
C ASP A 307 -11.26 -23.78 -13.47
N GLY A 308 -12.13 -22.87 -13.95
CA GLY A 308 -13.43 -22.63 -13.31
C GLY A 308 -14.06 -21.26 -13.50
N VAL A 309 -13.36 -20.27 -14.06
CA VAL A 309 -13.91 -18.91 -14.26
C VAL A 309 -14.52 -18.79 -15.67
N PRO A 310 -15.83 -18.46 -15.82
CA PRO A 310 -16.41 -18.18 -17.12
C PRO A 310 -15.79 -16.91 -17.76
N GLY A 311 -15.62 -16.90 -19.08
CA GLY A 311 -15.47 -15.64 -19.82
C GLY A 311 -14.05 -15.17 -20.18
N ALA A 312 -13.23 -16.02 -20.81
CA ALA A 312 -12.00 -15.57 -21.48
C ALA A 312 -12.31 -14.85 -22.82
N GLY A 313 -13.01 -13.72 -22.77
CA GLY A 313 -13.22 -12.85 -23.93
C GLY A 313 -12.14 -11.77 -24.02
N ARG A 314 -11.28 -11.82 -25.06
CA ARG A 314 -10.30 -10.73 -25.33
C ARG A 314 -11.03 -9.47 -25.83
N VAL A 315 -10.95 -8.38 -25.09
CA VAL A 315 -11.35 -7.04 -25.57
C VAL A 315 -10.23 -6.43 -26.44
N PRO A 316 -10.51 -5.70 -27.53
CA PRO A 316 -9.48 -5.11 -28.38
C PRO A 316 -8.63 -4.07 -27.65
N ARG A 317 -7.31 -4.13 -27.86
CA ARG A 317 -6.31 -3.18 -27.32
C ARG A 317 -6.60 -1.75 -27.81
N GLN A 318 -6.67 -0.78 -26.89
CA GLN A 318 -6.45 0.63 -27.23
C GLN A 318 -4.95 0.93 -27.28
N ALA A 319 -4.54 1.89 -28.13
CA ALA A 319 -3.14 2.27 -28.23
C ALA A 319 -2.68 2.94 -26.92
N PRO A 320 -1.47 2.64 -26.42
CA PRO A 320 -0.99 3.19 -25.17
C PRO A 320 -0.88 4.72 -25.24
N HIS A 321 -1.37 5.40 -24.21
CA HIS A 321 -1.13 6.81 -24.00
C HIS A 321 0.33 6.98 -23.59
N ARG A 322 1.17 7.52 -24.49
CA ARG A 322 2.58 7.79 -24.21
C ARG A 322 2.71 9.20 -23.64
N ILE A 323 3.17 9.30 -22.39
CA ILE A 323 3.72 10.55 -21.86
C ILE A 323 4.98 10.87 -22.69
N PRO A 324 5.09 12.05 -23.31
CA PRO A 324 6.24 12.36 -24.16
C PRO A 324 7.54 12.47 -23.35
N ASP A 325 8.55 11.67 -23.70
CA ASP A 325 9.94 11.89 -23.30
C ASP A 325 10.44 13.20 -23.94
N ARG A 326 10.25 14.35 -23.28
CA ARG A 326 10.94 15.59 -23.67
C ARG A 326 12.09 15.85 -22.71
N ILE A 327 13.26 15.30 -23.03
CA ILE A 327 14.54 15.86 -22.62
C ILE A 327 14.97 16.81 -23.75
N PRO A 328 15.02 18.14 -23.55
CA PRO A 328 15.55 19.04 -24.57
C PRO A 328 17.07 18.95 -24.60
N GLU A 329 17.63 18.21 -25.56
CA GLU A 329 19.01 18.44 -26.01
C GLU A 329 19.06 19.74 -26.82
N GLN A 330 19.34 20.88 -26.18
CA GLN A 330 19.89 22.05 -26.86
C GLN A 330 20.90 22.79 -25.97
N ALA A 331 22.16 22.40 -26.09
CA ALA A 331 23.30 23.29 -25.90
C ALA A 331 24.36 22.93 -26.94
N GLY A 332 24.13 23.39 -28.17
CA GLY A 332 25.04 23.23 -29.30
C GLY A 332 25.03 24.48 -30.16
N GLU A 333 26.10 25.27 -30.00
CA GLU A 333 26.68 26.20 -30.97
C GLU A 333 25.85 27.42 -31.43
N CYS A 334 26.26 28.61 -30.96
CA CYS A 334 26.52 29.74 -31.85
C CYS A 334 27.42 30.78 -31.16
N ALA A 335 28.58 31.01 -31.80
CA ALA A 335 29.45 32.20 -31.86
C ALA A 335 29.53 33.19 -30.67
#